data_AF-A0A3C0BAY0-F1
#
_entry.id   AF-A0A3C0BAY0-F1
#
_cell.length_a   1.000
_cell.length_b   1.000
_cell.length_c   1.000
_cell.angle_alpha   90.00
_cell.angle_beta   90.00
_cell.angle_gamma   90.00
#
_symmetry.space_group_name_H-M   'P 1'
#
loop_
_entity.id
_entity.type
_entity.pdbx_description
1 polymer ?
#
loop_
_entity_poly.entity_id
_entity_poly.type
_entity_poly.pdbx_seq_one_letter_code
_entity_poly.pdbx_strand_id
1 'polypeptide(L)' 'VYMGVPVKLGAAGIEEIIELNLNKDEKKMLDDSANSVKSVMKVLDGMNLFED' A
#
# COMPACT_ATOMS: atom_id res chain seq x y z
N VAL A 1 -2.41 4.97 -2.60
CA VAL A 1 -1.95 4.37 -1.33
C VAL A 1 -0.73 3.53 -1.65
N TYR A 2 0.35 3.70 -0.91
CA TYR A 2 1.50 2.79 -0.98
C TYR A 2 1.32 1.72 0.09
N MET A 3 1.53 0.46 -0.30
CA MET A 3 1.23 -0.70 0.55
C MET A 3 2.30 -1.76 0.36
N GLY A 4 2.65 -2.46 1.43
CA GLY A 4 3.59 -3.57 1.37
C GLY A 4 3.02 -4.73 0.55
N VAL A 5 3.67 -5.02 -0.58
CA VAL A 5 3.35 -6.14 -1.48
C VAL A 5 4.64 -6.85 -1.87
N PRO A 6 4.59 -8.16 -2.20
CA PRO A 6 5.76 -8.87 -2.69
C PRO A 6 6.15 -8.33 -4.07
N VAL A 7 7.42 -7.95 -4.22
CA VAL A 7 7.94 -7.38 -5.47
C VAL A 7 9.27 -8.02 -5.83
N LYS A 8 9.58 -8.03 -7.13
CA LYS A 8 10.94 -8.26 -7.62
C LYS A 8 11.67 -6.92 -7.66
N LEU A 9 12.77 -6.84 -6.93
CA LEU A 9 13.68 -5.70 -6.96
C LEU A 9 14.86 -6.00 -7.88
N GLY A 10 15.27 -5.01 -8.65
CA GLY A 10 16.51 -5.04 -9.40
C GLY A 10 17.14 -3.66 -9.53
N ALA A 11 18.04 -3.49 -10.49
CA ALA A 11 18.91 -2.31 -10.57
C ALA A 11 18.13 -1.00 -10.81
N ALA A 12 16.94 -1.09 -11.41
CA ALA A 12 16.05 0.04 -11.65
C ALA A 12 15.00 0.26 -10.53
N GLY A 13 15.08 -0.48 -9.42
CA GLY A 13 14.11 -0.43 -8.32
C GLY A 13 13.07 -1.56 -8.43
N ILE A 14 11.79 -1.22 -8.39
CA ILE A 14 10.69 -2.20 -8.49
C ILE A 14 10.54 -2.62 -9.96
N GLU A 15 10.91 -3.86 -10.28
CA GLU A 15 10.83 -4.40 -11.64
C GLU A 15 9.53 -5.16 -11.89
N GLU A 16 8.95 -5.76 -10.85
CA GLU A 16 7.71 -6.54 -10.96
C GLU A 16 6.95 -6.54 -9.64
N ILE A 17 5.62 -6.45 -9.70
CA ILE A 17 4.73 -6.68 -8.55
C ILE A 17 4.14 -8.07 -8.70
N ILE A 18 4.29 -8.90 -7.66
CA ILE A 18 3.83 -10.29 -7.69
C ILE A 18 2.40 -10.33 -7.16
N GLU A 19 1.44 -10.68 -8.02
CA GLU A 19 0.05 -10.87 -7.61
C GLU A 19 -0.17 -12.29 -7.09
N LEU A 20 -0.64 -12.39 -5.84
CA LEU A 20 -0.95 -13.65 -5.20
C LEU A 20 -2.45 -13.94 -5.33
N ASN A 21 -2.79 -15.21 -5.58
CA ASN A 21 -4.16 -15.68 -5.50
C ASN A 21 -4.59 -15.82 -4.04
N LEU A 22 -5.01 -14.71 -3.44
CA LEU A 22 -5.50 -14.66 -2.06
C LEU A 22 -6.88 -15.30 -1.95
N ASN A 23 -7.13 -15.98 -0.84
CA ASN A 23 -8.47 -16.39 -0.48
C ASN A 23 -9.31 -15.21 0.04
N LYS A 24 -10.60 -15.44 0.31
CA LYS A 24 -11.52 -14.38 0.74
C LYS A 24 -11.10 -13.70 2.04
N ASP A 25 -10.60 -14.47 3.00
CA ASP A 25 -10.23 -13.94 4.32
C ASP A 25 -8.94 -13.14 4.24
N GLU A 26 -7.93 -13.65 3.52
CA GLU A 26 -6.68 -12.94 3.25
C GLU A 26 -6.90 -11.64 2.47
N LYS A 27 -7.79 -11.66 1.47
CA LYS A 27 -8.14 -10.46 0.71
C LYS A 27 -8.80 -9.42 1.62
N LYS A 28 -9.70 -9.85 2.51
CA LYS A 28 -10.30 -8.97 3.51
C LYS A 28 -9.24 -8.36 4.45
N MET A 29 -8.29 -9.16 4.93
CA MET A 29 -7.20 -8.67 5.78
C MET A 29 -6.33 -7.62 5.06
N LEU A 30 -6.04 -7.84 3.78
CA LEU A 30 -5.31 -6.89 2.96
C LEU A 30 -6.08 -5.57 2.82
N ASP A 31 -7.38 -5.64 2.52
CA ASP A 31 -8.22 -4.45 2.36
C ASP A 31 -8.34 -3.65 3.68
N ASP A 32 -8.47 -4.34 4.83
CA ASP A 32 -8.53 -3.71 6.15
C ASP A 32 -7.20 -3.01 6.50
N SER A 33 -6.06 -3.63 6.17
CA SER A 33 -4.74 -3.00 6.32
C SER A 33 -4.59 -1.77 5.41
N ALA A 34 -5.08 -1.85 4.18
CA ALA A 34 -5.01 -0.74 3.21
C ALA A 34 -5.84 0.46 3.68
N ASN A 35 -7.00 0.21 4.25
CA ASN A 35 -7.86 1.24 4.82
C ASN A 35 -7.21 1.92 6.03
N SER A 36 -6.50 1.16 6.87
CA SER A 36 -5.75 1.71 8.00
C SER A 36 -4.66 2.68 7.53
N VAL A 37 -3.87 2.30 6.52
CA VAL A 37 -2.84 3.19 5.93
C VAL A 37 -3.48 4.44 5.32
N LYS A 38 -4.57 4.31 4.57
CA LYS A 38 -5.30 5.46 4.00
C LYS A 38 -5.80 6.43 5.07
N SER A 39 -6.21 5.93 6.24
CA SER A 39 -6.63 6.78 7.35
C SER A 39 -5.48 7.68 7.84
N VAL A 40 -4.29 7.11 8.01
CA VAL A 40 -3.09 7.87 8.39
C VAL A 40 -2.70 8.88 7.31
N MET A 41 -2.79 8.50 6.03
CA MET A 41 -2.51 9.43 4.92
C MET A 41 -3.45 10.65 4.97
N LYS A 42 -4.75 10.45 5.22
CA LYS A 42 -5.71 11.58 5.36
C LYS A 42 -5.37 12.51 6.51
N VAL A 43 -4.90 11.95 7.63
CA VAL A 43 -4.45 12.76 8.77
C VAL A 43 -3.26 13.63 8.35
N LEU A 44 -2.29 13.05 7.63
CA LEU A 44 -1.15 13.78 7.11
C LEU A 44 -1.55 14.87 6.11
N ASP A 45 -2.45 14.55 5.18
CA ASP A 45 -2.97 15.50 4.20
C ASP A 45 -3.63 16.70 4.91
N GLY A 46 -4.44 16.45 5.95
CA GLY A 46 -5.07 17.51 6.74
C GLY A 46 -4.12 18.35 7.59
N MET A 47 -2.84 17.97 7.70
CA MET A 47 -1.81 18.79 8.33
C MET A 47 -1.20 19.82 7.36
N ASN A 48 -1.50 19.74 6.05
CA ASN A 48 -1.00 20.64 4.99
C ASN A 48 0.52 20.87 5.03
N LEU A 49 1.30 19.85 5.39
CA LEU A 49 2.74 19.96 5.61
C LEU A 49 3.57 19.95 4.32
N PHE A 50 2.96 19.54 3.21
CA PHE A 50 3.63 19.31 1.93
C PHE A 50 2.85 19.91 0.75
N GLU A 51 2.10 20.99 0.99
CA GLU A 51 1.58 21.82 -0.10
C GLU A 51 2.76 22.55 -0.77
N ASP A 52 2.88 22.44 -2.10
CA ASP A 52 3.69 23.35 -2.92
C ASP A 52 3.01 24.73 -3.03
#